data_AF-A0A0L7M092-F1
#
_entry.id   AF-A0A0L7M092-F1
#
_cell.length_a   1.000
_cell.length_b   1.000
_cell.length_c   1.000
_cell.angle_alpha   90.00
_cell.angle_beta   90.00
_cell.angle_gamma   90.00
#
_symmetry.space_group_name_H-M   'P 1'
#
loop_
_entity.id
_entity.type
_entity.pdbx_description
1 polymer ?
#
loop_
_entity_poly.entity_id
_entity_poly.type
_entity_poly.pdbx_seq_one_letter_code
_entity_poly.pdbx_strand_id
1 'polypeptide(L)'
;MFIDKYTQVPRILNPIVLCLQEIDELYESTPAMKNYINTEFNGAHNLKMMITCDFFRHGFDGSGGDNFNEAGSCIDGRLTSAWNWCSKIEKKKYFPIFLLTGFVGFDGTF
;
A
#
# COMPACT_ATOMS: atom_id res chain seq x y z
N MET A 1 -28.00 -5.13 8.82
CA MET A 1 -27.04 -4.92 7.73
C MET A 1 -25.76 -4.40 8.37
N PHE A 2 -24.77 -5.28 8.57
CA PHE A 2 -23.44 -4.85 8.99
C PHE A 2 -22.85 -3.99 7.86
N ILE A 3 -22.33 -2.83 8.22
CA ILE A 3 -21.82 -1.85 7.29
C ILE A 3 -20.61 -2.47 6.55
N ASP A 4 -20.74 -2.68 5.23
CA ASP A 4 -19.77 -3.21 4.27
C ASP A 4 -18.49 -2.36 4.12
N LYS A 5 -18.18 -1.52 5.10
CA LYS A 5 -17.00 -0.67 5.14
C LYS A 5 -15.80 -1.41 5.75
N TYR A 6 -16.05 -2.37 6.63
CA TYR A 6 -14.99 -3.16 7.25
C TYR A 6 -14.41 -4.24 6.33
N THR A 7 -15.17 -4.66 5.32
CA THR A 7 -14.69 -5.57 4.26
C THR A 7 -13.66 -4.89 3.33
N GLN A 8 -13.63 -3.55 3.31
CA GLN A 8 -12.65 -2.76 2.56
C GLN A 8 -11.27 -2.76 3.22
N VAL A 9 -11.21 -2.90 4.55
CA VAL A 9 -9.93 -2.93 5.29
C VAL A 9 -9.00 -4.06 4.81
N PRO A 10 -9.42 -5.34 4.74
CA PRO A 10 -8.55 -6.40 4.22
C PRO A 10 -8.22 -6.22 2.74
N ARG A 11 -9.11 -5.65 1.92
CA ARG A 11 -8.83 -5.35 0.51
C ARG A 11 -7.66 -4.37 0.34
N ILE A 12 -7.57 -3.37 1.21
CA ILE A 12 -6.46 -2.41 1.21
C ILE A 12 -5.20 -3.00 1.84
N LEU A 13 -5.32 -3.67 2.99
CA LEU A 13 -4.17 -4.11 3.78
C LEU A 13 -3.52 -5.39 3.24
N ASN A 14 -4.28 -6.35 2.71
CA ASN A 14 -3.74 -7.64 2.28
C ASN A 14 -2.63 -7.48 1.21
N PRO A 15 -2.80 -6.65 0.15
CA PRO A 15 -1.74 -6.49 -0.84
C PRO A 15 -0.50 -5.79 -0.29
N ILE A 16 -0.65 -4.90 0.70
CA ILE A 16 0.47 -4.25 1.39
C ILE A 16 1.22 -5.28 2.24
N VAL A 17 0.50 -6.10 3.01
CA VAL A 17 1.10 -7.14 3.85
C VAL A 17 1.83 -8.17 3.01
N LEU A 18 1.21 -8.65 1.93
CA LEU A 18 1.83 -9.57 0.98
C LEU A 18 3.15 -9.00 0.45
N CYS A 19 3.13 -7.77 -0.07
CA CYS A 19 4.33 -7.09 -0.55
C CYS A 19 5.44 -7.03 0.53
N LEU A 20 5.09 -6.69 1.77
CA LEU A 20 6.05 -6.62 2.88
C LEU A 20 6.64 -7.99 3.27
N GLN A 21 5.86 -9.06 3.17
CA GLN A 21 6.33 -10.42 3.45
C GLN A 21 7.29 -10.91 2.37
N GLU A 22 6.97 -10.67 1.10
CA GLU A 22 7.72 -11.15 -0.05
C GLU A 22 9.02 -10.36 -0.32
N ILE A 23 9.17 -9.14 0.21
CA ILE A 23 10.37 -8.30 -0.04
C ILE A 23 11.68 -9.00 0.34
N ASP A 24 11.73 -9.77 1.42
CA ASP A 24 12.98 -10.41 1.84
C ASP A 24 13.36 -11.56 0.90
N GLU A 25 12.36 -12.34 0.45
CA GLU A 25 12.57 -13.39 -0.54
C GLU A 25 12.96 -12.79 -1.90
N LEU A 26 12.28 -11.72 -2.33
CA LEU A 26 12.61 -10.98 -3.53
C LEU A 26 14.05 -10.44 -3.47
N TYR A 27 14.48 -9.92 -2.32
CA TYR A 27 15.83 -9.40 -2.10
C TYR A 27 16.93 -10.46 -2.24
N GLU A 28 16.68 -11.69 -1.78
CA GLU A 28 17.64 -12.79 -1.87
C GLU A 28 17.46 -13.66 -3.13
N SER A 29 16.42 -13.43 -3.93
CA SER A 29 16.10 -14.24 -5.11
C SER A 29 17.21 -14.27 -6.16
N THR A 30 17.79 -13.12 -6.50
CA THR A 30 18.84 -12.99 -7.52
C THR A 30 19.80 -11.84 -7.19
N PRO A 31 21.08 -11.92 -7.62
CA PRO A 31 22.03 -10.81 -7.44
C PRO A 31 21.57 -9.50 -8.09
N ALA A 32 20.87 -9.59 -9.23
CA ALA A 32 20.30 -8.42 -9.91
C ALA A 32 19.24 -7.74 -9.06
N MET A 33 18.33 -8.49 -8.43
CA MET A 33 17.28 -7.94 -7.58
C MET A 33 17.85 -7.33 -6.30
N LYS A 34 18.84 -8.00 -5.70
CA LYS A 34 19.60 -7.47 -4.55
C LYS A 34 20.25 -6.12 -4.89
N ASN A 35 20.90 -6.02 -6.05
CA ASN A 35 21.54 -4.79 -6.50
C ASN A 35 20.52 -3.68 -6.79
N TYR A 36 19.40 -4.01 -7.44
CA TYR A 36 18.31 -3.08 -7.70
C TYR A 36 17.75 -2.50 -6.40
N ILE A 37 17.41 -3.35 -5.43
CA ILE A 37 16.83 -2.90 -4.15
C ILE A 37 17.84 -2.09 -3.32
N ASN A 38 19.12 -2.46 -3.34
CA ASN A 38 20.16 -1.68 -2.68
C ASN A 38 20.33 -0.30 -3.33
N THR A 39 20.30 -0.22 -4.66
CA THR A 39 20.54 1.03 -5.41
C THR A 39 19.36 2.00 -5.28
N GLU A 40 18.13 1.51 -5.47
CA GLU A 40 16.94 2.38 -5.49
C GLU A 40 16.39 2.69 -4.09
N PHE A 41 16.48 1.74 -3.16
CA PHE A 41 15.80 1.82 -1.87
C PHE A 41 16.74 1.76 -0.66
N ASN A 42 18.05 1.67 -0.89
CA ASN A 42 19.05 1.54 0.18
C ASN A 42 18.82 0.27 1.04
N GLY A 43 18.34 -0.81 0.42
CA GLY A 43 18.17 -2.13 1.03
C GLY A 43 16.72 -2.48 1.39
N ALA A 44 16.48 -3.78 1.66
CA ALA A 44 15.15 -4.34 1.92
C ALA A 44 14.46 -3.70 3.15
N HIS A 45 15.20 -3.45 4.23
CA HIS A 45 14.65 -2.80 5.43
C HIS A 45 14.14 -1.39 5.13
N ASN A 46 14.93 -0.58 4.41
CA ASN A 46 14.56 0.78 4.05
C ASN A 46 13.37 0.81 3.09
N LEU A 47 13.29 -0.15 2.17
CA LEU A 47 12.11 -0.34 1.30
C LEU A 47 10.83 -0.62 2.11
N LYS A 48 10.88 -1.55 3.07
CA LYS A 48 9.75 -1.84 3.96
C LYS A 48 9.35 -0.63 4.78
N MET A 49 10.33 0.10 5.33
CA MET A 49 10.10 1.34 6.06
C MET A 49 9.51 2.43 5.16
N MET A 50 9.93 2.53 3.90
CA MET A 50 9.40 3.51 2.96
C MET A 50 7.91 3.26 2.68
N ILE A 51 7.54 2.01 2.37
CA ILE A 51 6.14 1.63 2.10
C ILE A 51 5.27 1.89 3.33
N THR A 52 5.70 1.41 4.50
CA THR A 52 4.94 1.56 5.74
C THR A 52 4.83 3.01 6.20
N CYS A 53 5.93 3.77 6.18
CA CYS A 53 5.90 5.20 6.53
C CYS A 53 4.96 5.98 5.60
N ASP A 54 4.98 5.69 4.30
CA ASP A 54 4.12 6.38 3.33
C ASP A 54 2.64 6.01 3.54
N PHE A 55 2.33 4.73 3.77
CA PHE A 55 0.97 4.30 4.10
C PHE A 55 0.45 4.90 5.40
N PHE A 56 1.22 4.87 6.49
CA PHE A 56 0.77 5.42 7.76
C PHE A 56 0.72 6.96 7.76
N ARG A 57 1.55 7.62 6.93
CA ARG A 57 1.50 9.08 6.78
C ARG A 57 0.27 9.55 6.02
N HIS A 58 -0.17 8.81 5.00
CA HIS A 58 -1.16 9.28 4.03
C HIS A 58 -2.46 8.47 3.98
N GLY A 59 -2.46 7.24 4.49
CA GLY A 59 -3.64 6.37 4.54
C GLY A 59 -4.65 6.77 5.62
N PHE A 60 -4.32 7.72 6.49
CA PHE A 60 -5.16 8.14 7.62
C PHE A 60 -5.14 9.66 7.85
N ASP A 61 -4.68 10.45 6.87
CA ASP A 61 -4.44 11.90 7.02
C ASP A 61 -5.67 12.78 6.72
N GLY A 62 -6.79 12.20 6.33
CA GLY A 62 -8.00 12.92 5.92
C GLY A 62 -7.98 13.38 4.46
N SER A 63 -6.96 13.02 3.68
CA SER A 63 -6.92 13.30 2.24
C SER A 63 -8.03 12.55 1.48
N GLY A 64 -8.45 13.11 0.34
CA GLY A 64 -9.46 12.50 -0.54
C GLY A 64 -10.92 12.84 -0.21
N GLY A 65 -11.20 13.58 0.86
CA GLY A 65 -12.51 14.18 1.12
C GLY A 65 -12.48 15.69 0.90
N ASP A 66 -13.35 16.23 0.05
CA ASP A 66 -13.32 17.66 -0.30
C ASP A 66 -14.15 18.53 0.66
N ASN A 67 -14.97 17.92 1.53
CA ASN A 67 -15.87 18.63 2.45
C ASN A 67 -16.38 17.73 3.59
N PHE A 68 -17.00 18.32 4.63
CA PHE A 68 -17.49 17.61 5.84
C PHE A 68 -18.50 16.49 5.53
N ASN A 69 -19.23 16.61 4.43
CA ASN A 69 -20.23 15.61 4.02
C ASN A 69 -19.58 14.39 3.34
N GLU A 70 -18.50 14.57 2.58
CA GLU A 70 -17.76 13.48 1.90
C GLU A 70 -16.72 12.81 2.81
N ALA A 71 -16.22 13.54 3.82
CA ALA A 71 -15.36 12.98 4.86
C ALA A 71 -16.08 11.92 5.72
N GLY A 72 -17.42 11.88 5.69
CA GLY A 72 -18.24 10.90 6.42
C GLY A 72 -17.92 10.81 7.92
N SER A 73 -18.22 9.67 8.54
CA SER A 73 -17.79 9.40 9.92
C SER A 73 -16.26 9.34 10.03
N CYS A 74 -15.69 9.43 11.24
CA CYS A 74 -14.24 9.33 11.45
C CYS A 74 -13.60 8.07 10.81
N ILE A 75 -14.41 7.01 10.65
CA ILE A 75 -14.03 5.76 9.98
C ILE A 75 -14.08 5.93 8.46
N ASP A 76 -15.10 6.62 7.94
CA ASP A 76 -15.25 6.89 6.52
C ASP A 76 -14.11 7.76 6.01
N GLY A 77 -13.78 8.85 6.71
CA GLY A 77 -12.70 9.75 6.29
C GLY A 77 -11.34 9.08 6.25
N ARG A 78 -11.08 8.17 7.20
CA ARG A 78 -9.85 7.36 7.20
C ARG A 78 -9.82 6.36 6.05
N LEU A 79 -10.95 5.70 5.76
CA LEU A 79 -11.04 4.81 4.61
C LEU A 79 -10.91 5.59 3.30
N THR A 80 -11.44 6.81 3.21
CA THR A 80 -11.27 7.70 2.06
C THR A 80 -9.79 8.02 1.81
N SER A 81 -9.02 8.33 2.86
CA SER A 81 -7.56 8.56 2.72
C SER A 81 -6.81 7.31 2.28
N ALA A 82 -7.16 6.15 2.84
CA ALA A 82 -6.58 4.87 2.42
C ALA A 82 -6.91 4.56 0.95
N TRP A 83 -8.13 4.84 0.49
CA TRP A 83 -8.52 4.73 -0.92
C TRP A 83 -7.77 5.71 -1.82
N ASN A 84 -7.61 6.96 -1.38
CA ASN A 84 -6.81 7.97 -2.08
C ASN A 84 -5.32 7.59 -2.15
N TRP A 85 -4.81 6.87 -1.16
CA TRP A 85 -3.46 6.30 -1.19
C TRP A 85 -3.36 5.18 -2.23
N CYS A 86 -4.36 4.28 -2.26
CA CYS A 86 -4.45 3.19 -3.24
C CYS A 86 -4.54 3.72 -4.67
N SER A 87 -5.32 4.77 -4.92
CA SER A 87 -5.48 5.39 -6.26
C SER A 87 -4.25 6.12 -6.78
N LYS A 88 -3.20 6.22 -5.97
CA LYS A 88 -1.91 6.82 -6.32
C LYS A 88 -0.77 5.81 -6.30
N ILE A 89 -1.04 4.53 -6.03
CA ILE A 89 -0.01 3.51 -5.83
C ILE A 89 0.91 3.41 -7.05
N GLU A 90 0.35 3.54 -8.24
CA GLU A 90 1.04 3.45 -9.54
C GLU A 90 2.04 4.58 -9.77
N LYS A 91 1.87 5.70 -9.07
CA LYS A 91 2.74 6.87 -9.15
C LYS A 91 3.91 6.79 -8.16
N LYS A 92 3.94 5.78 -7.28
CA LYS A 92 4.94 5.67 -6.23
C LYS A 92 6.17 4.96 -6.73
N LYS A 93 7.33 5.42 -6.29
CA LYS A 93 8.63 4.86 -6.70
C LYS A 93 8.75 3.36 -6.42
N TYR A 94 8.10 2.87 -5.37
CA TYR A 94 8.11 1.46 -4.98
C TYR A 94 7.00 0.63 -5.65
N PHE A 95 6.21 1.19 -6.58
CA PHE A 95 5.18 0.42 -7.29
C PHE A 95 5.71 -0.83 -8.01
N PRO A 96 6.91 -0.81 -8.65
CA PRO A 96 7.47 -2.02 -9.26
C PRO A 96 7.63 -3.18 -8.25
N ILE A 97 7.88 -2.87 -6.97
CA ILE A 97 7.99 -3.89 -5.92
C ILE A 97 6.65 -4.57 -5.66
N PHE A 98 5.55 -3.81 -5.68
CA PHE A 98 4.22 -4.42 -5.60
C PHE A 98 3.99 -5.41 -6.75
N LEU A 99 4.33 -5.03 -7.99
CA LEU A 99 4.20 -5.93 -9.14
C LEU A 99 5.06 -7.19 -9.00
N LEU A 100 6.31 -7.04 -8.54
CA LEU A 100 7.25 -8.14 -8.35
C LEU A 100 6.87 -9.09 -7.20
N THR A 101 6.04 -8.63 -6.26
CA THR A 101 5.55 -9.41 -5.11
C THR A 101 4.13 -9.95 -5.31
N GLY A 102 3.64 -9.97 -6.56
CA GLY A 102 2.36 -10.60 -6.91
C GLY A 102 1.13 -9.70 -6.76
N PHE A 103 1.30 -8.37 -6.75
CA PHE A 103 0.17 -7.44 -6.73
C PHE A 103 -0.69 -7.53 -7.99
N VAL A 104 -1.97 -7.87 -7.82
CA VAL A 104 -2.98 -7.93 -8.90
C VAL A 104 -4.00 -6.79 -8.85
N GLY A 105 -3.99 -5.99 -7.78
CA GLY A 105 -4.98 -4.96 -7.49
C GLY A 105 -5.50 -5.03 -6.06
N PHE A 106 -6.20 -3.98 -5.61
CA PHE A 106 -6.83 -3.95 -4.28
C PHE A 106 -8.21 -4.61 -4.23
N ASP A 107 -8.87 -4.77 -5.37
CA ASP A 107 -10.19 -5.41 -5.45
C ASP A 107 -10.12 -6.93 -5.61
N GLY A 108 -8.92 -7.50 -5.76
CA GLY A 108 -8.69 -8.92 -6.05
C GLY A 108 -9.14 -9.33 -7.46
N THR A 109 -8.77 -10.54 -7.87
CA THR A 109 -9.35 -11.21 -9.04
C THR A 109 -10.59 -12.01 -8.62
N PHE A 110 -11.69 -11.84 -9.36
CA PHE A 110 -12.84 -12.76 -9.33
C PHE A 110 -12.43 -14.18 -9.74
#